data_AF-A0AAV8EFM8-F1
#
_entry.id   AF-A0AAV8EFM8-F1
#
_cell.length_a   1.000
_cell.length_b   1.000
_cell.length_c   1.000
_cell.angle_alpha   90.00
_cell.angle_beta   90.00
_cell.angle_gamma   90.00
#
_symmetry.space_group_name_H-M   'P 1'
#
loop_
_entity.id
_entity.type
_entity.pdbx_description
1 polymer ?
#
loop_
_entity_poly.entity_id
_entity_poly.type
_entity_poly.pdbx_seq_one_letter_code
_entity_poly.pdbx_strand_id
1 'polypeptide(L)'
;MGSSIQNPFLQIVEHPDGTITRPYVPESPPNPKDAPVLSKDLTLNPSHGTYVRIYLPADAKTKGQKLPIILFFHGGGFVLFSPKDATYHASCEAMVTSVQALVISANYRRAPETRLPGAYDDAVEALSWVRSQAANLATADPWLSTHGDFSKFFMMGSSSGGNIAYQAAVRAKSTDLSPIRLSGVIINQPYFGGVERTKSEEGSVNDPVVPLHSNDMLWRLTLPIGADRDHEFANPMKTTGLAEAVGLGRCMVLGLIGDGLYDRQKVFADMLEQKGVDVVKRLDDTGIHAMELFVPPKAEALFREVREFVHGA
;
A
#
# COMPACT_ATOMS: atom_id res chain seq x y z
N MET A 1 -11.87 -26.83 -15.13
CA MET A 1 -13.10 -26.05 -14.89
C MET A 1 -12.67 -24.79 -14.17
N GLY A 2 -12.59 -23.67 -14.87
CA GLY A 2 -12.07 -22.42 -14.31
C GLY A 2 -13.08 -21.86 -13.31
N SER A 3 -12.72 -21.82 -12.04
CA SER A 3 -13.40 -20.96 -11.09
C SER A 3 -13.25 -19.53 -11.60
N SER A 4 -14.35 -18.91 -12.06
CA SER A 4 -14.35 -17.47 -12.30
C SER A 4 -13.89 -16.82 -11.00
N ILE A 5 -12.74 -16.15 -11.00
CA ILE A 5 -12.34 -15.32 -9.87
C ILE A 5 -13.46 -14.28 -9.73
N GLN A 6 -14.31 -14.44 -8.71
CA GLN A 6 -15.39 -13.50 -8.50
C GLN A 6 -14.79 -12.22 -7.94
N ASN A 7 -14.99 -11.11 -8.65
CA ASN A 7 -14.50 -9.81 -8.25
C ASN A 7 -15.12 -9.43 -6.88
N PRO A 8 -14.31 -9.21 -5.82
CA PRO A 8 -14.84 -8.93 -4.48
C PRO A 8 -15.48 -7.55 -4.37
N PHE A 9 -15.07 -6.58 -5.20
CA PHE A 9 -15.68 -5.25 -5.21
C PHE A 9 -17.13 -5.26 -5.70
N LEU A 10 -17.49 -6.21 -6.58
CA LEU A 10 -18.85 -6.43 -7.05
C LEU A 10 -19.75 -7.14 -6.03
N GLN A 11 -19.18 -7.63 -4.92
CA GLN A 11 -19.90 -8.39 -3.89
C GLN A 11 -20.12 -7.59 -2.60
N ILE A 12 -19.73 -6.31 -2.59
CA ILE A 12 -20.07 -5.41 -1.50
C ILE A 12 -21.57 -5.12 -1.56
N VAL A 13 -22.27 -5.34 -0.46
CA VAL A 13 -23.70 -5.02 -0.34
C VAL A 13 -23.85 -3.79 0.54
N GLU A 14 -24.47 -2.75 0.00
CA GLU A 14 -24.80 -1.54 0.76
C GLU A 14 -26.18 -1.65 1.40
N HIS A 15 -26.26 -1.26 2.66
CA HIS A 15 -27.52 -1.26 3.43
C HIS A 15 -28.14 0.13 3.47
N PRO A 16 -29.48 0.24 3.64
CA PRO A 16 -30.15 1.54 3.71
C PRO A 16 -29.67 2.47 4.82
N ASP A 17 -29.04 1.94 5.87
CA ASP A 17 -28.48 2.71 7.00
C ASP A 17 -27.06 3.26 6.73
N GLY A 18 -26.51 3.02 5.54
CA GLY A 18 -25.17 3.46 5.13
C GLY A 18 -24.04 2.52 5.54
N THR A 19 -24.33 1.39 6.19
CA THR A 19 -23.36 0.32 6.45
C THR A 19 -23.19 -0.58 5.23
N ILE A 20 -22.18 -1.46 5.27
CA ILE A 20 -21.94 -2.43 4.20
C ILE A 20 -21.74 -3.85 4.76
N THR A 21 -22.10 -4.85 3.97
CA THR A 21 -21.58 -6.22 4.10
C THR A 21 -20.44 -6.41 3.10
N ARG A 22 -19.29 -6.85 3.59
CA ARG A 22 -18.13 -7.22 2.76
C ARG A 22 -18.22 -8.69 2.34
N PRO A 23 -17.69 -9.06 1.17
CA PRO A 23 -17.56 -10.47 0.80
C PRO A 23 -16.63 -11.21 1.75
N TYR A 24 -16.79 -12.53 1.82
CA TYR A 24 -15.78 -13.39 2.42
C TYR A 24 -14.52 -13.39 1.56
N VAL A 25 -13.38 -13.17 2.20
CA VAL A 25 -12.06 -13.32 1.58
C VAL A 25 -11.29 -14.35 2.40
N PRO A 26 -10.68 -15.38 1.76
CA PRO A 26 -9.89 -16.37 2.47
C PRO A 26 -8.72 -15.71 3.21
N GLU A 27 -8.50 -16.09 4.46
CA GLU A 27 -7.38 -15.62 5.27
C GLU A 27 -6.29 -16.70 5.39
N SER A 28 -5.04 -16.25 5.56
CA SER A 28 -3.89 -17.08 5.90
C SER A 28 -3.40 -16.74 7.32
N PRO A 29 -3.25 -17.73 8.22
CA PRO A 29 -2.67 -17.50 9.54
C PRO A 29 -1.18 -17.13 9.43
N PRO A 30 -0.62 -16.41 10.40
CA PRO A 30 0.81 -16.14 10.38
C PRO A 30 1.60 -17.42 10.70
N ASN A 31 2.76 -17.62 10.07
CA ASN A 31 3.61 -18.78 10.35
C ASN A 31 5.00 -18.38 10.87
N PRO A 32 5.25 -18.37 12.19
CA PRO A 32 6.52 -17.91 12.75
C PRO A 32 7.66 -18.93 12.68
N LYS A 33 7.39 -20.17 12.23
CA LYS A 33 8.33 -21.30 12.19
C LYS A 33 8.13 -22.10 10.89
N ASP A 34 9.11 -22.89 10.47
CA ASP A 34 8.91 -23.94 9.47
C ASP A 34 8.31 -23.46 8.12
N ALA A 35 8.75 -22.32 7.62
CA ALA A 35 8.37 -21.77 6.32
C ALA A 35 9.55 -21.03 5.66
N PRO A 36 9.59 -20.88 4.32
CA PRO A 36 10.60 -20.07 3.64
C PRO A 36 10.55 -18.59 4.04
N VAL A 37 9.34 -18.09 4.31
CA VAL A 37 9.10 -16.77 4.88
C VAL A 37 8.34 -16.97 6.19
N LEU A 38 8.90 -16.42 7.25
CA LEU A 38 8.29 -16.46 8.57
C LEU A 38 7.41 -15.23 8.75
N SER A 39 6.25 -15.38 9.40
CA SER A 39 5.39 -14.25 9.70
C SER A 39 4.80 -14.29 11.12
N LYS A 40 4.50 -13.11 11.69
CA LYS A 40 3.80 -12.96 12.97
C LYS A 40 3.00 -11.66 13.02
N ASP A 41 1.95 -11.66 13.84
CA ASP A 41 1.11 -10.48 14.08
C ASP A 41 1.51 -9.80 15.39
N LEU A 42 1.59 -8.47 15.38
CA LEU A 42 1.77 -7.64 16.57
C LEU A 42 0.67 -6.58 16.61
N THR A 43 0.02 -6.43 17.77
CA THR A 43 -0.96 -5.36 17.99
C THR A 43 -0.27 -4.00 17.87
N LEU A 44 -0.85 -3.13 17.05
CA LEU A 44 -0.42 -1.74 16.91
C LEU A 44 -1.18 -0.86 17.90
N ASN A 45 -2.51 -0.84 17.78
CA ASN A 45 -3.39 -0.13 18.69
C ASN A 45 -4.66 -0.96 18.97
N PRO A 46 -4.85 -1.46 20.20
CA PRO A 46 -6.00 -2.28 20.55
C PRO A 46 -7.33 -1.53 20.47
N SER A 47 -7.35 -0.22 20.74
CA SER A 47 -8.56 0.61 20.67
C SER A 47 -9.04 0.83 19.24
N HIS A 48 -8.14 0.77 18.26
CA HIS A 48 -8.46 0.85 16.84
C HIS A 48 -8.59 -0.53 16.18
N GLY A 49 -8.26 -1.60 16.90
CA GLY A 49 -8.15 -2.95 16.34
C GLY A 49 -7.05 -3.06 15.26
N THR A 50 -6.07 -2.15 15.24
CA THR A 50 -4.99 -2.15 14.26
C THR A 50 -3.85 -3.05 14.71
N TYR A 51 -3.18 -3.66 13.74
CA TYR A 51 -2.04 -4.54 13.96
C TYR A 51 -1.09 -4.43 12.77
N VAL A 52 0.11 -4.99 12.92
CA VAL A 52 1.03 -5.22 11.81
C VAL A 52 1.31 -6.70 11.70
N ARG A 53 1.44 -7.20 10.47
CA ARG A 53 2.02 -8.51 10.19
C ARG A 53 3.45 -8.32 9.71
N ILE A 54 4.41 -8.85 10.46
CA ILE A 54 5.82 -8.81 10.09
C ILE A 54 6.15 -10.08 9.32
N TYR A 55 6.92 -9.94 8.25
CA TYR A 55 7.46 -11.02 7.46
C TYR A 55 8.99 -10.96 7.40
N LEU A 56 9.64 -12.10 7.56
CA LEU A 56 11.08 -12.26 7.63
C LEU A 56 11.51 -13.47 6.78
N PRO A 57 12.51 -13.35 5.88
CA PRO A 57 13.02 -14.51 5.16
C PRO A 57 13.71 -15.45 6.15
N ALA A 58 13.44 -16.76 6.07
CA ALA A 58 13.87 -17.70 7.11
C ALA A 58 15.39 -17.83 7.25
N ASP A 59 16.12 -17.62 6.16
CA ASP A 59 17.59 -17.64 6.12
C ASP A 59 18.24 -16.39 6.75
N ALA A 60 17.46 -15.33 7.06
CA ALA A 60 17.96 -14.18 7.82
C ALA A 60 18.49 -14.59 9.21
N LYS A 61 17.90 -15.64 9.80
CA LYS A 61 18.31 -16.18 11.10
C LYS A 61 19.71 -16.79 11.08
N THR A 62 20.16 -17.29 9.94
CA THR A 62 21.47 -17.96 9.81
C THR A 62 22.54 -17.05 9.22
N LYS A 63 22.16 -16.10 8.36
CA LYS A 63 23.09 -15.18 7.70
C LYS A 63 23.56 -14.01 8.58
N GLY A 64 22.81 -13.64 9.61
CA GLY A 64 23.16 -12.52 10.51
C GLY A 64 23.18 -11.15 9.84
N GLN A 65 22.65 -11.03 8.61
CA GLN A 65 22.62 -9.80 7.83
C GLN A 65 21.44 -8.91 8.22
N LYS A 66 21.66 -7.59 8.26
CA LYS A 66 20.61 -6.58 8.36
C LYS A 66 19.95 -6.35 6.99
N LEU A 67 18.62 -6.36 6.97
CA LEU A 67 17.77 -6.25 5.78
C LEU A 67 17.09 -4.89 5.73
N PRO A 68 16.89 -4.28 4.55
CA PRO A 68 16.00 -3.14 4.40
C PRO A 68 14.62 -3.45 4.97
N ILE A 69 13.97 -2.43 5.52
CA ILE A 69 12.63 -2.54 6.10
C ILE A 69 11.62 -1.88 5.16
N ILE A 70 10.55 -2.58 4.81
CA ILE A 70 9.45 -2.03 4.01
C ILE A 70 8.18 -2.02 4.87
N LEU A 71 7.69 -0.83 5.22
CA LEU A 71 6.34 -0.65 5.76
C LEU A 71 5.35 -0.64 4.59
N PHE A 72 4.55 -1.70 4.49
CA PHE A 72 3.63 -1.97 3.39
C PHE A 72 2.17 -1.70 3.77
N PHE A 73 1.45 -1.04 2.88
CA PHE A 73 0.01 -0.81 2.97
C PHE A 73 -0.71 -1.55 1.84
N HIS A 74 -1.64 -2.43 2.18
CA HIS A 74 -2.41 -3.19 1.19
C HIS A 74 -3.38 -2.29 0.42
N GLY A 75 -3.85 -2.76 -0.75
CA GLY A 75 -4.92 -2.14 -1.51
C GLY A 75 -6.30 -2.62 -1.08
N GLY A 76 -7.33 -2.26 -1.84
CA GLY A 76 -8.73 -2.61 -1.51
C GLY A 76 -9.70 -1.44 -1.54
N GLY A 77 -9.34 -0.34 -2.19
CA GLY A 77 -10.19 0.86 -2.27
C GLY A 77 -10.54 1.43 -0.91
N PHE A 78 -9.66 1.26 0.09
CA PHE A 78 -9.87 1.60 1.52
C PHE A 78 -11.01 0.83 2.23
N VAL A 79 -11.74 -0.03 1.52
CA VAL A 79 -12.94 -0.71 2.04
C VAL A 79 -12.65 -2.19 2.31
N LEU A 80 -11.85 -2.84 1.46
CA LEU A 80 -11.59 -4.27 1.53
C LEU A 80 -10.17 -4.61 2.01
N PHE A 81 -10.02 -5.89 2.32
CA PHE A 81 -8.78 -6.59 2.66
C PHE A 81 -8.12 -6.20 3.99
N SER A 82 -7.00 -6.84 4.26
CA SER A 82 -6.18 -6.83 5.46
C SER A 82 -4.87 -7.60 5.16
N PRO A 83 -3.84 -7.50 6.03
CA PRO A 83 -2.65 -8.37 5.95
C PRO A 83 -2.92 -9.87 6.12
N LYS A 84 -4.12 -10.25 6.58
CA LYS A 84 -4.52 -11.66 6.75
C LYS A 84 -5.05 -12.28 5.48
N ASP A 85 -5.58 -11.49 4.56
CA ASP A 85 -6.15 -12.03 3.33
C ASP A 85 -5.09 -12.75 2.50
N ALA A 86 -5.40 -13.98 2.08
CA ALA A 86 -4.45 -14.91 1.48
C ALA A 86 -3.71 -14.30 0.29
N THR A 87 -4.39 -13.47 -0.50
CA THR A 87 -3.82 -12.74 -1.63
C THR A 87 -2.72 -11.76 -1.21
N TYR A 88 -2.97 -10.90 -0.22
CA TYR A 88 -1.94 -9.97 0.28
C TYR A 88 -0.89 -10.67 1.11
N HIS A 89 -1.25 -11.74 1.82
CA HIS A 89 -0.29 -12.57 2.54
C HIS A 89 0.73 -13.19 1.58
N ALA A 90 0.27 -13.88 0.53
CA ALA A 90 1.14 -14.46 -0.49
C ALA A 90 1.97 -13.40 -1.23
N SER A 91 1.38 -12.24 -1.54
CA SER A 91 2.10 -11.12 -2.13
C SER A 91 3.24 -10.62 -1.23
N CYS A 92 3.04 -10.55 0.09
CA CYS A 92 4.10 -10.17 1.03
C CYS A 92 5.19 -11.23 1.13
N GLU A 93 4.86 -12.52 1.12
CA GLU A 93 5.84 -13.61 1.10
C GLU A 93 6.70 -13.58 -0.18
N ALA A 94 6.06 -13.37 -1.34
CA ALA A 94 6.75 -13.21 -2.61
C ALA A 94 7.67 -11.97 -2.63
N MET A 95 7.20 -10.86 -2.05
CA MET A 95 7.99 -9.63 -1.91
C MET A 95 9.23 -9.84 -1.04
N VAL A 96 9.08 -10.46 0.14
CA VAL A 96 10.18 -10.75 1.06
C VAL A 96 11.25 -11.61 0.38
N THR A 97 10.82 -12.65 -0.31
CA THR A 97 11.71 -13.59 -1.00
C THR A 97 12.47 -12.88 -2.13
N SER A 98 11.76 -12.13 -2.96
CA SER A 98 12.32 -11.52 -4.17
C SER A 98 13.19 -10.30 -3.88
N VAL A 99 12.78 -9.46 -2.93
CA VAL A 99 13.46 -8.22 -2.56
C VAL A 99 14.56 -8.46 -1.53
N GLN A 100 14.50 -9.55 -0.74
CA GLN A 100 15.37 -9.77 0.42
C GLN A 100 15.26 -8.59 1.41
N ALA A 101 14.04 -8.38 1.90
CA ALA A 101 13.70 -7.31 2.84
C ALA A 101 12.82 -7.85 3.97
N LEU A 102 12.84 -7.16 5.11
CA LEU A 102 11.88 -7.36 6.19
C LEU A 102 10.64 -6.51 5.87
N VAL A 103 9.47 -7.15 5.78
CA VAL A 103 8.21 -6.46 5.42
C VAL A 103 7.33 -6.34 6.64
N ILE A 104 6.76 -5.16 6.87
CA ILE A 104 5.78 -4.85 7.91
C ILE A 104 4.49 -4.47 7.20
N SER A 105 3.53 -5.39 7.10
CA SER A 105 2.23 -5.13 6.47
C SER A 105 1.24 -4.58 7.49
N ALA A 106 0.82 -3.33 7.33
CA ALA A 106 -0.04 -2.64 8.29
C ALA A 106 -1.53 -2.93 8.02
N ASN A 107 -2.24 -3.34 9.07
CA ASN A 107 -3.70 -3.41 9.08
C ASN A 107 -4.27 -2.09 9.59
N TYR A 108 -4.74 -1.26 8.66
CA TYR A 108 -5.40 0.02 8.94
C TYR A 108 -6.93 -0.14 8.98
N ARG A 109 -7.63 0.80 9.62
CA ARG A 109 -9.10 0.79 9.68
C ARG A 109 -9.70 1.12 8.31
N ARG A 110 -10.86 0.52 8.03
CA ARG A 110 -11.50 0.54 6.71
C ARG A 110 -12.76 1.39 6.70
N ALA A 111 -13.04 1.95 5.53
CA ALA A 111 -14.28 2.62 5.24
C ALA A 111 -15.42 1.60 5.01
N PRO A 112 -16.68 1.97 5.28
CA PRO A 112 -17.15 3.29 5.75
C PRO A 112 -17.11 3.50 7.27
N GLU A 113 -16.81 2.47 8.07
CA GLU A 113 -16.77 2.55 9.55
C GLU A 113 -15.70 3.53 10.03
N THR A 114 -14.61 3.66 9.27
CA THR A 114 -13.61 4.70 9.43
C THR A 114 -13.26 5.30 8.07
N ARG A 115 -13.92 6.41 7.74
CA ARG A 115 -13.64 7.22 6.54
C ARG A 115 -12.27 7.88 6.63
N LEU A 116 -11.74 8.33 5.49
CA LEU A 116 -10.54 9.16 5.48
C LEU A 116 -10.78 10.45 6.27
N PRO A 117 -9.80 10.93 7.06
CA PRO A 117 -8.38 10.53 7.04
C PRO A 117 -7.97 9.33 7.91
N GLY A 118 -8.90 8.56 8.50
CA GLY A 118 -8.53 7.57 9.53
C GLY A 118 -7.49 6.51 9.13
N ALA A 119 -7.50 6.05 7.87
CA ALA A 119 -6.45 5.15 7.37
C ALA A 119 -5.06 5.83 7.27
N TYR A 120 -5.01 7.14 7.04
CA TYR A 120 -3.76 7.92 7.07
C TYR A 120 -3.25 8.08 8.49
N ASP A 121 -4.15 8.29 9.45
CA ASP A 121 -3.78 8.37 10.87
C ASP A 121 -3.19 7.04 11.35
N ASP A 122 -3.80 5.92 10.97
CA ASP A 122 -3.28 4.57 11.28
C ASP A 122 -1.92 4.30 10.61
N ALA A 123 -1.67 4.86 9.42
CA ALA A 123 -0.39 4.75 8.74
C ALA A 123 0.71 5.56 9.44
N VAL A 124 0.39 6.76 9.93
CA VAL A 124 1.30 7.58 10.75
C VAL A 124 1.55 6.90 12.11
N GLU A 125 0.55 6.26 12.69
CA GLU A 125 0.69 5.44 13.90
C GLU A 125 1.63 4.25 13.65
N ALA A 126 1.47 3.53 12.53
CA ALA A 126 2.36 2.44 12.15
C ALA A 126 3.80 2.92 11.95
N LEU A 127 4.01 4.06 11.27
CA LEU A 127 5.34 4.68 11.12
C LEU A 127 5.96 5.05 12.48
N SER A 128 5.16 5.65 13.37
CA SER A 128 5.58 6.01 14.73
C SER A 128 5.96 4.78 15.55
N TRP A 129 5.24 3.67 15.35
CA TRP A 129 5.57 2.38 15.95
C TRP A 129 6.90 1.84 15.42
N VAL A 130 7.16 1.85 14.10
CA VAL A 130 8.48 1.43 13.58
C VAL A 130 9.59 2.29 14.19
N ARG A 131 9.38 3.61 14.29
CA ARG A 131 10.33 4.52 14.94
C ARG A 131 10.62 4.14 16.39
N SER A 132 9.62 3.75 17.16
CA SER A 132 9.82 3.31 18.55
C SER A 132 10.63 2.01 18.63
N GLN A 133 10.45 1.09 17.67
CA GLN A 133 11.30 -0.11 17.56
C GLN A 133 12.76 0.25 17.29
N ALA A 134 13.01 1.29 16.47
CA ALA A 134 14.35 1.74 16.15
C ALA A 134 15.02 2.49 17.32
N ALA A 135 14.25 3.29 18.06
CA ALA A 135 14.74 4.13 19.15
C ALA A 135 15.10 3.34 20.42
N ASN A 136 14.50 2.18 20.66
CA ASN A 136 14.81 1.34 21.82
C ASN A 136 14.93 -0.14 21.44
N LEU A 137 16.12 -0.51 20.93
CA LEU A 137 16.42 -1.87 20.49
C LEU A 137 16.31 -2.92 21.61
N ALA A 138 16.44 -2.53 22.89
CA ALA A 138 16.35 -3.45 24.02
C ALA A 138 14.91 -3.95 24.25
N THR A 139 13.90 -3.14 23.90
CA THR A 139 12.48 -3.49 24.02
C THR A 139 11.81 -3.73 22.67
N ALA A 140 12.55 -3.56 21.58
CA ALA A 140 12.04 -3.74 20.24
C ALA A 140 11.79 -5.21 19.93
N ASP A 141 10.89 -5.45 18.97
CA ASP A 141 10.62 -6.78 18.47
C ASP A 141 11.92 -7.46 18.01
N PRO A 142 12.20 -8.71 18.41
CA PRO A 142 13.46 -9.38 18.09
C PRO A 142 13.78 -9.49 16.60
N TRP A 143 12.76 -9.58 15.73
CA TRP A 143 13.02 -9.66 14.29
C TRP A 143 13.48 -8.31 13.74
N LEU A 144 12.87 -7.22 14.19
CA LEU A 144 13.27 -5.87 13.81
C LEU A 144 14.63 -5.50 14.41
N SER A 145 14.84 -5.72 15.70
CA SER A 145 16.09 -5.36 16.38
C SER A 145 17.29 -6.20 15.91
N THR A 146 17.09 -7.46 15.55
CA THR A 146 18.15 -8.35 15.08
C THR A 146 18.38 -8.27 13.57
N HIS A 147 17.32 -8.20 12.76
CA HIS A 147 17.42 -8.36 11.31
C HIS A 147 17.05 -7.10 10.52
N GLY A 148 16.40 -6.09 11.12
CA GLY A 148 16.02 -4.86 10.42
C GLY A 148 17.14 -3.81 10.37
N ASP A 149 17.36 -3.24 9.19
CA ASP A 149 18.19 -2.06 8.94
C ASP A 149 17.33 -0.79 8.90
N PHE A 150 17.26 -0.08 10.02
CA PHE A 150 16.49 1.16 10.13
C PHE A 150 17.08 2.34 9.33
N SER A 151 18.33 2.22 8.86
CA SER A 151 18.94 3.20 7.95
C SER A 151 18.48 3.03 6.49
N LYS A 152 17.86 1.89 6.17
CA LYS A 152 17.28 1.53 4.88
C LYS A 152 15.78 1.22 5.03
N PHE A 153 15.03 2.23 5.44
CA PHE A 153 13.58 2.13 5.62
C PHE A 153 12.83 2.68 4.41
N PHE A 154 11.82 1.95 3.94
CA PHE A 154 10.98 2.31 2.82
C PHE A 154 9.51 2.21 3.22
N MET A 155 8.68 3.05 2.61
CA MET A 155 7.23 2.85 2.63
C MET A 155 6.77 2.39 1.26
N MET A 156 5.84 1.45 1.24
CA MET A 156 5.27 0.93 0.01
C MET A 156 3.76 0.76 0.16
N GLY A 157 3.02 0.93 -0.92
CA GLY A 157 1.66 0.41 -0.97
C GLY A 157 1.15 0.17 -2.38
N SER A 158 0.12 -0.65 -2.47
CA SER A 158 -0.57 -0.97 -3.74
C SER A 158 -1.98 -0.38 -3.75
N SER A 159 -2.43 0.20 -4.87
CA SER A 159 -3.79 0.73 -5.00
C SER A 159 -4.08 1.79 -3.92
N SER A 160 -5.13 1.61 -3.10
CA SER A 160 -5.42 2.50 -1.96
C SER A 160 -4.25 2.58 -0.98
N GLY A 161 -3.49 1.51 -0.82
CA GLY A 161 -2.24 1.50 -0.06
C GLY A 161 -1.17 2.41 -0.65
N GLY A 162 -1.10 2.55 -1.98
CA GLY A 162 -0.20 3.50 -2.63
C GLY A 162 -0.56 4.95 -2.32
N ASN A 163 -1.87 5.27 -2.30
CA ASN A 163 -2.37 6.54 -1.81
C ASN A 163 -2.01 6.77 -0.33
N ILE A 164 -2.23 5.76 0.53
CA ILE A 164 -1.85 5.81 1.95
C ILE A 164 -0.34 6.02 2.13
N ALA A 165 0.51 5.31 1.40
CA ALA A 165 1.96 5.41 1.48
C ALA A 165 2.44 6.83 1.13
N TYR A 166 1.90 7.43 0.05
CA TYR A 166 2.17 8.81 -0.32
C TYR A 166 1.73 9.79 0.80
N GLN A 167 0.49 9.65 1.26
CA GLN A 167 -0.10 10.52 2.29
C GLN A 167 0.61 10.42 3.65
N ALA A 168 1.07 9.22 4.03
CA ALA A 168 1.89 9.00 5.21
C ALA A 168 3.28 9.64 5.06
N ALA A 169 3.91 9.51 3.89
CA ALA A 169 5.22 10.12 3.63
C ALA A 169 5.19 11.65 3.68
N VAL A 170 4.15 12.25 3.11
CA VAL A 170 3.92 13.70 3.18
C VAL A 170 3.77 14.15 4.63
N ARG A 171 2.94 13.47 5.43
CA ARG A 171 2.75 13.76 6.87
C ARG A 171 4.02 13.53 7.69
N ALA A 172 4.84 12.56 7.30
CA ALA A 172 6.09 12.24 7.99
C ALA A 172 7.13 13.38 7.90
N LYS A 173 7.08 14.24 6.88
CA LYS A 173 8.07 15.32 6.70
C LYS A 173 8.09 16.33 7.85
N SER A 174 6.97 16.52 8.55
CA SER A 174 6.90 17.39 9.74
C SER A 174 7.26 16.68 11.04
N THR A 175 7.71 15.42 10.97
CA THR A 175 8.04 14.59 12.12
C THR A 175 9.52 14.22 12.10
N ASP A 176 10.19 14.27 13.25
CA ASP A 176 11.51 13.66 13.38
C ASP A 176 11.39 12.12 13.35
N LEU A 177 11.95 11.52 12.31
CA LEU A 177 11.96 10.08 12.11
C LEU A 177 13.17 9.40 12.75
N SER A 178 14.14 10.15 13.28
CA SER A 178 15.32 9.58 13.93
C SER A 178 14.93 8.52 14.97
N PRO A 179 15.62 7.36 15.01
CA PRO A 179 16.82 7.00 14.24
C PRO A 179 16.54 6.33 12.87
N ILE A 180 15.30 6.36 12.38
CA ILE A 180 14.94 5.83 11.05
C ILE A 180 15.31 6.83 9.96
N ARG A 181 15.84 6.30 8.84
CA ARG A 181 16.00 7.05 7.59
C ARG A 181 15.04 6.55 6.51
N LEU A 182 14.04 7.35 6.18
CA LEU A 182 13.18 7.10 5.02
C LEU A 182 14.00 7.26 3.73
N SER A 183 14.32 6.12 3.11
CA SER A 183 15.16 6.00 1.92
C SER A 183 14.37 6.07 0.61
N GLY A 184 13.06 5.83 0.67
CA GLY A 184 12.17 6.10 -0.46
C GLY A 184 10.73 5.63 -0.24
N VAL A 185 9.86 6.01 -1.16
CA VAL A 185 8.44 5.66 -1.16
C VAL A 185 8.08 4.96 -2.47
N ILE A 186 7.52 3.75 -2.39
CA ILE A 186 7.10 2.95 -3.54
C ILE A 186 5.58 2.99 -3.64
N ILE A 187 5.10 3.58 -4.73
CA ILE A 187 3.70 3.92 -4.96
C ILE A 187 3.21 3.08 -6.14
N ASN A 188 2.76 1.85 -5.85
CA ASN A 188 2.31 0.92 -6.88
C ASN A 188 0.83 1.16 -7.22
N GLN A 189 0.57 1.52 -8.47
CA GLN A 189 -0.77 1.73 -9.04
C GLN A 189 -1.68 2.57 -8.12
N PRO A 190 -1.25 3.77 -7.68
CA PRO A 190 -1.93 4.49 -6.61
C PRO A 190 -3.40 4.79 -6.96
N TYR A 191 -4.26 4.60 -5.96
CA TYR A 191 -5.69 4.83 -6.10
C TYR A 191 -6.01 6.32 -5.91
N PHE A 192 -6.12 7.03 -7.03
CA PHE A 192 -6.56 8.42 -7.11
C PHE A 192 -7.88 8.53 -7.88
N GLY A 193 -8.60 9.62 -7.66
CA GLY A 193 -9.89 9.90 -8.25
C GLY A 193 -10.02 11.34 -8.72
N GLY A 194 -11.23 11.70 -9.12
CA GLY A 194 -11.64 13.04 -9.54
C GLY A 194 -13.10 13.03 -9.97
N VAL A 195 -13.74 14.19 -9.98
CA VAL A 195 -15.12 14.31 -10.49
C VAL A 195 -15.16 14.09 -12.00
N GLU A 196 -14.30 14.79 -12.72
CA GLU A 196 -14.11 14.64 -14.17
C GLU A 196 -13.44 13.31 -14.50
N ARG A 197 -13.97 12.59 -15.48
CA ARG A 197 -13.41 11.31 -15.92
C ARG A 197 -12.20 11.52 -16.82
N THR A 198 -11.21 10.67 -16.63
CA THR A 198 -10.10 10.48 -17.55
C THR A 198 -10.46 9.46 -18.63
N LYS A 199 -9.68 9.37 -19.70
CA LYS A 199 -9.96 8.43 -20.80
C LYS A 199 -9.84 6.99 -20.33
N SER A 200 -8.86 6.70 -19.46
CA SER A 200 -8.72 5.36 -18.87
C SER A 200 -9.94 4.97 -18.02
N GLU A 201 -10.53 5.90 -17.26
CA GLU A 201 -11.74 5.64 -16.46
C GLU A 201 -13.00 5.47 -17.31
N GLU A 202 -13.15 6.25 -18.39
CA GLU A 202 -14.25 6.06 -19.35
C GLU A 202 -14.20 4.67 -20.00
N GLY A 203 -12.98 4.14 -20.22
CA GLY A 203 -12.77 2.78 -20.72
C GLY A 203 -13.00 1.67 -19.68
N SER A 204 -13.10 2.00 -18.38
CA SER A 204 -13.11 1.02 -17.28
C SER A 204 -14.52 0.66 -16.79
N VAL A 205 -15.57 0.88 -17.59
CA VAL A 205 -16.97 0.59 -17.22
C VAL A 205 -17.15 -0.84 -16.72
N ASN A 206 -16.55 -1.79 -17.44
CA ASN A 206 -16.61 -3.23 -17.16
C ASN A 206 -15.23 -3.80 -16.80
N ASP A 207 -14.35 -2.98 -16.20
CA ASP A 207 -13.04 -3.43 -15.77
C ASP A 207 -13.16 -4.67 -14.86
N PRO A 208 -12.35 -5.73 -15.07
CA PRO A 208 -12.48 -6.99 -14.34
C PRO A 208 -12.12 -6.89 -12.86
N VAL A 209 -11.39 -5.84 -12.42
CA VAL A 209 -10.93 -5.67 -11.05
C VAL A 209 -11.64 -4.51 -10.38
N VAL A 210 -11.62 -3.30 -10.93
CA VAL A 210 -12.31 -2.14 -10.36
C VAL A 210 -13.20 -1.48 -11.41
N PRO A 211 -14.39 -2.06 -11.70
CA PRO A 211 -15.31 -1.47 -12.66
C PRO A 211 -15.78 -0.10 -12.16
N LEU A 212 -16.10 0.79 -13.11
CA LEU A 212 -16.32 2.21 -12.84
C LEU A 212 -17.36 2.49 -11.74
N HIS A 213 -18.45 1.72 -11.72
CA HIS A 213 -19.49 1.86 -10.69
C HIS A 213 -19.01 1.44 -9.29
N SER A 214 -18.15 0.42 -9.19
CA SER A 214 -17.49 0.06 -7.93
C SER A 214 -16.51 1.14 -7.51
N ASN A 215 -15.74 1.72 -8.43
CA ASN A 215 -14.85 2.86 -8.14
C ASN A 215 -15.63 4.04 -7.52
N ASP A 216 -16.78 4.39 -8.10
CA ASP A 216 -17.66 5.46 -7.60
C ASP A 216 -18.21 5.15 -6.20
N MET A 217 -18.68 3.93 -5.99
CA MET A 217 -19.14 3.45 -4.69
C MET A 217 -18.01 3.54 -3.64
N LEU A 218 -16.82 3.04 -3.95
CA LEU A 218 -15.67 3.04 -3.04
C LEU A 218 -15.33 4.47 -2.61
N TRP A 219 -15.20 5.42 -3.55
CA TRP A 219 -14.94 6.81 -3.17
C TRP A 219 -16.04 7.42 -2.29
N ARG A 220 -17.32 7.11 -2.57
CA ARG A 220 -18.44 7.56 -1.72
C ARG A 220 -18.40 6.96 -0.32
N LEU A 221 -17.98 5.70 -0.17
CA LEU A 221 -17.84 5.06 1.14
C LEU A 221 -16.63 5.59 1.91
N THR A 222 -15.58 5.99 1.21
CA THR A 222 -14.27 6.33 1.79
C THR A 222 -14.10 7.79 2.19
N LEU A 223 -14.59 8.72 1.36
CA LEU A 223 -14.38 10.15 1.60
C LEU A 223 -15.19 10.68 2.79
N PRO A 224 -14.83 11.83 3.37
CA PRO A 224 -15.67 12.53 4.34
C PRO A 224 -17.10 12.69 3.82
N ILE A 225 -18.09 12.61 4.71
CA ILE A 225 -19.51 12.77 4.31
C ILE A 225 -19.70 14.15 3.70
N GLY A 226 -20.30 14.20 2.50
CA GLY A 226 -20.54 15.43 1.74
C GLY A 226 -19.39 15.87 0.84
N ALA A 227 -18.22 15.20 0.90
CA ALA A 227 -17.13 15.44 -0.04
C ALA A 227 -17.38 14.73 -1.37
N ASP A 228 -16.93 15.36 -2.46
CA ASP A 228 -16.84 14.74 -3.78
C ASP A 228 -15.42 14.24 -4.07
N ARG A 229 -15.22 13.69 -5.26
CA ARG A 229 -13.94 13.08 -5.65
C ARG A 229 -12.84 14.07 -6.01
N ASP A 230 -13.12 15.36 -6.00
CA ASP A 230 -12.07 16.38 -6.07
C ASP A 230 -11.53 16.75 -4.69
N HIS A 231 -12.03 16.14 -3.61
CA HIS A 231 -11.39 16.24 -2.29
C HIS A 231 -9.90 15.85 -2.37
N GLU A 232 -9.03 16.52 -1.61
CA GLU A 232 -7.57 16.33 -1.63
C GLU A 232 -7.10 14.88 -1.41
N PHE A 233 -7.91 14.06 -0.73
CA PHE A 233 -7.62 12.64 -0.49
C PHE A 233 -7.81 11.76 -1.74
N ALA A 234 -8.70 12.18 -2.65
CA ALA A 234 -8.93 11.51 -3.92
C ALA A 234 -8.13 12.16 -5.05
N ASN A 235 -8.12 13.49 -5.12
CA ASN A 235 -7.54 14.26 -6.22
C ASN A 235 -6.53 15.33 -5.75
N PRO A 236 -5.40 14.92 -5.15
CA PRO A 236 -4.38 15.89 -4.70
C PRO A 236 -3.74 16.66 -5.88
N MET A 237 -3.79 16.11 -7.10
CA MET A 237 -3.32 16.78 -8.33
C MET A 237 -4.14 18.04 -8.64
N LYS A 238 -5.47 18.01 -8.46
CA LYS A 238 -6.33 19.17 -8.71
C LYS A 238 -6.35 20.14 -7.53
N THR A 239 -6.44 19.63 -6.31
CA THR A 239 -6.79 20.44 -5.13
C THR A 239 -5.59 21.15 -4.52
N THR A 240 -4.49 20.43 -4.33
CA THR A 240 -3.26 21.01 -3.76
C THR A 240 -2.17 21.20 -4.81
N GLY A 241 -2.37 20.68 -6.03
CA GLY A 241 -1.35 20.65 -7.06
C GLY A 241 -0.10 19.87 -6.61
N LEU A 242 -0.24 18.92 -5.67
CA LEU A 242 0.85 18.23 -4.98
C LEU A 242 1.85 19.17 -4.29
N ALA A 243 1.43 20.36 -3.82
CA ALA A 243 2.33 21.28 -3.10
C ALA A 243 2.99 20.60 -1.88
N GLU A 244 2.23 19.72 -1.23
CA GLU A 244 2.68 18.90 -0.11
C GLU A 244 3.76 17.86 -0.47
N ALA A 245 4.01 17.58 -1.75
CA ALA A 245 5.04 16.65 -2.19
C ALA A 245 6.43 17.30 -2.28
N VAL A 246 6.55 18.64 -2.23
CA VAL A 246 7.84 19.32 -2.30
C VAL A 246 8.74 18.87 -1.15
N GLY A 247 9.99 18.50 -1.48
CA GLY A 247 10.94 17.96 -0.50
C GLY A 247 10.65 16.51 -0.08
N LEU A 248 9.68 15.84 -0.71
CA LEU A 248 9.59 14.39 -0.64
C LEU A 248 10.84 13.81 -1.30
N GLY A 249 11.47 12.84 -0.62
CA GLY A 249 12.65 12.16 -1.15
C GLY A 249 12.32 11.26 -2.35
N ARG A 250 13.21 10.32 -2.63
CA ARG A 250 13.10 9.40 -3.77
C ARG A 250 11.79 8.62 -3.74
N CYS A 251 11.08 8.62 -4.86
CA CYS A 251 9.82 7.91 -5.06
C CYS A 251 9.91 6.99 -6.27
N MET A 252 9.22 5.86 -6.24
CA MET A 252 8.93 5.04 -7.42
C MET A 252 7.44 5.00 -7.64
N VAL A 253 6.98 5.34 -8.85
CA VAL A 253 5.58 5.24 -9.24
C VAL A 253 5.44 4.18 -10.32
N LEU A 254 4.65 3.15 -10.02
CA LEU A 254 4.34 2.09 -10.97
C LEU A 254 2.88 2.18 -11.40
N GLY A 255 2.61 1.82 -12.64
CA GLY A 255 1.27 1.83 -13.22
C GLY A 255 1.23 0.92 -14.46
N LEU A 256 0.05 0.41 -14.77
CA LEU A 256 -0.14 -0.49 -15.91
C LEU A 256 -1.08 0.16 -16.92
N ILE A 257 -0.76 0.08 -18.20
CA ILE A 257 -1.49 0.80 -19.27
C ILE A 257 -2.98 0.42 -19.33
N GLY A 258 -3.35 -0.79 -18.94
CA GLY A 258 -4.74 -1.27 -18.92
C GLY A 258 -5.46 -1.03 -17.59
N ASP A 259 -4.86 -0.33 -16.63
CA ASP A 259 -5.52 0.10 -15.41
C ASP A 259 -6.48 1.27 -15.69
N GLY A 260 -7.73 1.17 -15.21
CA GLY A 260 -8.70 2.27 -15.32
C GLY A 260 -8.24 3.59 -14.70
N LEU A 261 -7.29 3.55 -13.76
CA LEU A 261 -6.73 4.73 -13.09
C LEU A 261 -5.42 5.23 -13.71
N TYR A 262 -4.95 4.59 -14.80
CA TYR A 262 -3.64 4.84 -15.40
C TYR A 262 -3.37 6.32 -15.69
N ASP A 263 -4.34 7.03 -16.28
CA ASP A 263 -4.16 8.45 -16.62
C ASP A 263 -3.86 9.30 -15.37
N ARG A 264 -4.52 9.01 -14.25
CA ARG A 264 -4.27 9.70 -12.98
C ARG A 264 -2.90 9.35 -12.39
N GLN A 265 -2.51 8.08 -12.48
CA GLN A 265 -1.21 7.61 -12.00
C GLN A 265 -0.06 8.27 -12.78
N LYS A 266 -0.22 8.40 -14.11
CA LYS A 266 0.72 9.08 -14.98
C LYS A 266 0.81 10.58 -14.65
N VAL A 267 -0.33 11.27 -14.57
CA VAL A 267 -0.37 12.69 -14.20
C VAL A 267 0.27 12.91 -12.82
N PHE A 268 -0.02 12.05 -11.85
CA PHE A 268 0.58 12.11 -10.52
C PHE A 268 2.12 11.99 -10.59
N ALA A 269 2.65 10.99 -11.32
CA ALA A 269 4.09 10.82 -11.47
C ALA A 269 4.77 12.01 -12.16
N ASP A 270 4.15 12.55 -13.21
CA ASP A 270 4.64 13.73 -13.92
C ASP A 270 4.62 14.97 -13.02
N MET A 271 3.57 15.17 -12.22
CA MET A 271 3.49 16.29 -11.29
C MET A 271 4.48 16.17 -10.13
N LEU A 272 4.74 14.97 -9.60
CA LEU A 272 5.78 14.77 -8.59
C LEU A 272 7.16 15.22 -9.12
N GLU A 273 7.51 14.79 -10.33
CA GLU A 273 8.76 15.19 -10.98
C GLU A 273 8.84 16.70 -11.20
N GLN A 274 7.74 17.34 -11.64
CA GLN A 274 7.65 18.81 -11.78
C GLN A 274 7.81 19.55 -10.44
N LYS A 275 7.45 18.92 -9.31
CA LYS A 275 7.70 19.45 -7.96
C LYS A 275 9.12 19.21 -7.45
N GLY A 276 10.00 18.63 -8.27
CA GLY A 276 11.40 18.38 -7.94
C GLY A 276 11.61 17.13 -7.08
N VAL A 277 10.63 16.23 -7.01
CA VAL A 277 10.79 14.92 -6.38
C VAL A 277 11.61 14.03 -7.32
N ASP A 278 12.55 13.26 -6.77
CA ASP A 278 13.29 12.24 -7.53
C ASP A 278 12.36 11.04 -7.79
N VAL A 279 11.86 10.90 -9.03
CA VAL A 279 10.84 9.91 -9.39
C VAL A 279 11.38 8.87 -10.36
N VAL A 280 11.36 7.60 -9.96
CA VAL A 280 11.52 6.45 -10.85
C VAL A 280 10.14 6.06 -11.39
N LYS A 281 9.89 6.30 -12.68
CA LYS A 281 8.63 5.95 -13.35
C LYS A 281 8.71 4.53 -13.95
N ARG A 282 7.68 3.72 -13.73
CA ARG A 282 7.43 2.42 -14.37
C ARG A 282 5.98 2.37 -14.85
N LEU A 283 5.72 3.03 -15.97
CA LEU A 283 4.38 3.32 -16.49
C LEU A 283 4.17 2.79 -17.92
N ASP A 284 5.11 2.00 -18.43
CA ASP A 284 5.16 1.48 -19.79
C ASP A 284 4.73 0.01 -19.88
N ASP A 285 4.58 -0.68 -18.75
CA ASP A 285 4.12 -2.07 -18.72
C ASP A 285 2.61 -2.20 -18.96
N THR A 286 2.24 -3.32 -19.57
CA THR A 286 0.87 -3.68 -19.91
C THR A 286 0.24 -4.54 -18.82
N GLY A 287 -1.07 -4.44 -18.65
CA GLY A 287 -1.79 -5.23 -17.65
C GLY A 287 -2.94 -4.42 -17.06
N ILE A 288 -3.71 -5.06 -16.20
CA ILE A 288 -4.85 -4.47 -15.50
C ILE A 288 -4.50 -4.21 -14.04
N HIS A 289 -5.33 -3.42 -13.36
CA HIS A 289 -5.15 -3.09 -11.95
C HIS A 289 -4.92 -4.34 -11.07
N ALA A 290 -3.94 -4.26 -10.17
CA ALA A 290 -3.56 -5.27 -9.18
C ALA A 290 -3.24 -6.68 -9.75
N MET A 291 -2.93 -6.80 -11.05
CA MET A 291 -2.68 -8.08 -11.70
C MET A 291 -1.51 -8.85 -11.07
N GLU A 292 -0.57 -8.16 -10.42
CA GLU A 292 0.50 -8.78 -9.64
C GLU A 292 -0.01 -9.71 -8.52
N LEU A 293 -1.23 -9.52 -8.03
CA LEU A 293 -1.79 -10.31 -6.94
C LEU A 293 -2.21 -11.72 -7.35
N PHE A 294 -2.38 -11.96 -8.66
CA PHE A 294 -2.90 -13.24 -9.17
C PHE A 294 -2.21 -13.74 -10.45
N VAL A 295 -1.25 -12.98 -11.00
CA VAL A 295 -0.41 -13.40 -12.13
C VAL A 295 1.06 -13.43 -11.70
N PRO A 296 1.64 -14.62 -11.42
CA PRO A 296 2.98 -14.73 -10.85
C PRO A 296 4.09 -14.01 -11.65
N PRO A 297 4.14 -14.06 -13.00
CA PRO A 297 5.13 -13.29 -13.75
C PRO A 297 5.02 -11.77 -13.55
N LYS A 298 3.83 -11.24 -13.28
CA LYS A 298 3.63 -9.81 -12.95
C LYS A 298 4.11 -9.47 -11.55
N ALA A 299 3.90 -10.37 -10.57
CA ALA A 299 4.51 -10.25 -9.25
C ALA A 299 6.05 -10.23 -9.32
N GLU A 300 6.64 -11.17 -10.07
CA GLU A 300 8.09 -11.26 -10.26
C GLU A 300 8.67 -9.99 -10.91
N ALA A 301 7.97 -9.43 -11.90
CA ALA A 301 8.37 -8.17 -12.54
C ALA A 301 8.30 -7.01 -11.55
N LEU A 302 7.18 -6.84 -10.83
CA LEU A 302 7.04 -5.81 -9.78
C LEU A 302 8.16 -5.91 -8.75
N PHE A 303 8.39 -7.10 -8.18
CA PHE A 303 9.37 -7.24 -7.10
C PHE A 303 10.82 -7.13 -7.57
N ARG A 304 11.10 -7.32 -8.86
CA ARG A 304 12.39 -6.98 -9.46
C ARG A 304 12.62 -5.48 -9.44
N GLU A 305 11.64 -4.69 -9.88
CA GLU A 305 11.71 -3.22 -9.84
C GLU A 305 11.83 -2.71 -8.41
N VAL A 306 11.05 -3.28 -7.47
CA VAL A 306 11.17 -2.97 -6.04
C VAL A 306 12.56 -3.28 -5.51
N ARG A 307 13.12 -4.43 -5.87
CA ARG A 307 14.48 -4.82 -5.46
C ARG A 307 15.53 -3.85 -5.98
N GLU A 308 15.45 -3.47 -7.25
CA GLU A 308 16.35 -2.50 -7.87
C GLU A 308 16.22 -1.12 -7.21
N PHE A 309 15.01 -0.70 -6.85
CA PHE A 309 14.81 0.55 -6.13
C PHE A 309 15.38 0.51 -4.71
N VAL A 310 15.14 -0.57 -3.98
CA VAL A 310 15.53 -0.74 -2.56
C VAL A 310 17.04 -0.93 -2.38
N HIS A 311 17.68 -1.67 -3.29
CA HIS A 311 19.11 -1.99 -3.19
C HIS A 311 19.99 -1.22 -4.18
N GLY A 312 19.40 -0.60 -5.21
CA GLY A 312 20.10 0.27 -6.15
C GLY A 312 20.55 1.55 -5.46
N ALA A 313 21.74 2.01 -5.86
CA ALA A 313 22.41 3.20 -5.35
C ALA A 313 21.62 4.49 -5.61
#